data_AF-A0A845HUW8-F1
#
_entry.id   AF-A0A845HUW8-F1
#
_cell.length_a   1.000
_cell.length_b   1.000
_cell.length_c   1.000
_cell.angle_alpha   90.00
_cell.angle_beta   90.00
_cell.angle_gamma   90.00
#
_symmetry.space_group_name_H-M   'P 1'
#
loop_
_entity.id
_entity.type
_entity.pdbx_description
1 polymer ?
#
loop_
_entity_poly.entity_id
_entity_poly.type
_entity_poly.pdbx_seq_one_letter_code
_entity_poly.pdbx_strand_id
1 'polypeptide(L)'
;MKIPRGRGALPENYPNGFLDSVIREQRLKNDAELSRVLQLAPSSISKIRHGRAEVSAEVLLRVHEAFGTPIAELKRRQSSGSTTH
;
A
#
# COMPACT_ATOMS: atom_id res chain seq x y z
N MET A 1 11.04 9.47 3.89
CA MET A 1 11.42 8.09 3.53
C MET A 1 11.44 7.99 2.01
N LYS A 2 12.63 7.89 1.38
CA LYS A 2 12.76 7.79 -0.08
C LYS A 2 12.67 6.32 -0.45
N ILE A 3 11.61 5.93 -1.16
CA ILE A 3 11.50 4.59 -1.75
C ILE A 3 12.49 4.57 -2.93
N PRO A 4 13.42 3.59 -3.00
CA PRO A 4 14.38 3.53 -4.09
C PRO A 4 13.62 3.30 -5.41
N ARG A 5 13.67 4.30 -6.29
CA ARG A 5 13.17 4.19 -7.67
C ARG A 5 14.17 3.38 -8.48
N GLY A 6 14.09 2.06 -8.38
CA GLY A 6 14.95 1.13 -9.11
C GLY A 6 14.31 -0.25 -9.13
N ARG A 7 14.52 -0.99 -10.22
CA ARG A 7 13.93 -2.30 -10.55
C ARG A 7 14.37 -3.45 -9.59
N GLY A 8 14.72 -3.15 -8.34
CA GLY A 8 15.21 -4.11 -7.35
C GLY A 8 14.26 -4.18 -6.16
N ALA A 9 14.10 -5.39 -5.63
CA ALA A 9 13.30 -5.75 -4.48
C ALA A 9 13.25 -4.65 -3.39
N LEU A 10 12.05 -4.38 -2.90
CA LEU A 10 11.88 -3.68 -1.64
C LEU A 10 12.65 -4.45 -0.56
N PRO A 11 13.23 -3.78 0.43
CA PRO A 11 13.92 -4.49 1.50
C PRO A 11 12.97 -5.52 2.09
N GLU A 12 13.47 -6.73 2.34
CA GLU A 12 12.74 -7.93 2.81
C GLU A 12 11.95 -7.73 4.12
N ASN A 13 11.97 -6.52 4.67
CA ASN A 13 11.44 -6.14 5.97
C ASN A 13 10.10 -5.38 5.91
N TYR A 14 9.42 -5.30 4.75
CA TYR A 14 8.04 -4.78 4.66
C TYR A 14 7.04 -5.92 4.50
N PRO A 15 6.28 -6.29 5.55
CA PRO A 15 5.30 -7.37 5.48
C PRO A 15 4.12 -7.10 4.54
N ASN A 16 3.86 -5.84 4.13
CA ASN A 16 2.65 -5.48 3.39
C ASN A 16 2.91 -5.06 1.94
N GLY A 17 2.99 -6.05 1.05
CA GLY A 17 3.18 -5.85 -0.40
C GLY A 17 2.00 -5.16 -1.14
N PHE A 18 0.84 -4.99 -0.49
CA PHE A 18 -0.32 -4.31 -1.08
C PHE A 18 -0.04 -2.84 -1.39
N LEU A 19 0.41 -2.06 -0.39
CA LEU A 19 0.68 -0.62 -0.57
C LEU A 19 1.80 -0.39 -1.57
N ASP A 20 2.80 -1.27 -1.56
CA ASP A 20 3.90 -1.23 -2.51
C ASP A 20 3.45 -1.51 -3.95
N SER A 21 2.51 -2.43 -4.14
CA SER A 21 1.90 -2.68 -5.45
C SER A 21 1.17 -1.44 -5.95
N VAL A 22 0.41 -0.75 -5.08
CA VAL A 22 -0.27 0.51 -5.41
C VAL A 22 0.73 1.62 -5.77
N ILE A 23 1.80 1.80 -4.99
CA ILE A 23 2.84 2.81 -5.26
C ILE A 23 3.49 2.56 -6.63
N ARG A 24 3.79 1.30 -6.96
CA ARG A 24 4.42 0.92 -8.23
C ARG A 24 3.50 1.12 -9.42
N GLU A 25 2.26 0.68 -9.31
CA GLU A 25 1.26 0.79 -10.38
C GLU A 25 0.91 2.24 -10.68
N GLN A 26 0.77 3.06 -9.63
CA GLN A 26 0.41 4.47 -9.73
C GLN A 26 1.63 5.39 -9.86
N ARG A 27 2.85 4.83 -9.95
CA ARG A 27 4.13 5.54 -10.12
C ARG A 27 4.36 6.66 -9.08
N LEU A 28 3.91 6.44 -7.85
CA LEU A 28 4.09 7.38 -6.74
C LEU A 28 5.56 7.40 -6.29
N LYS A 29 6.08 8.56 -5.86
CA LYS A 29 7.49 8.67 -5.46
C LYS A 29 7.74 8.17 -4.04
N ASN A 30 6.76 8.30 -3.15
CA ASN A 30 6.90 7.93 -1.74
C ASN A 30 5.55 7.78 -1.00
N ASP A 31 5.63 7.31 0.24
CA ASP A 31 4.49 7.15 1.15
C ASP A 31 3.78 8.47 1.49
N ALA A 32 4.47 9.61 1.41
CA ALA A 32 3.85 10.91 1.67
C ALA A 32 2.93 11.32 0.51
N GLU A 33 3.31 11.05 -0.74
CA GLU A 33 2.40 11.17 -1.88
C GLU A 33 1.23 10.19 -1.76
N LEU A 34 1.49 8.93 -1.40
CA LEU A 34 0.43 7.94 -1.17
C LEU A 34 -0.55 8.40 -0.08
N SER A 35 -0.04 8.85 1.07
CA SER A 35 -0.81 9.41 2.17
C SER A 35 -1.69 10.58 1.72
N ARG A 36 -1.15 11.46 0.88
CA ARG A 36 -1.88 12.62 0.37
C ARG A 36 -2.97 12.24 -0.63
N VAL A 37 -2.68 11.28 -1.51
CA VAL A 37 -3.64 10.78 -2.51
C VAL A 37 -4.77 9.98 -1.85
N LEU A 38 -4.44 9.08 -0.90
CA LEU A 38 -5.41 8.27 -0.17
C LEU A 38 -6.10 9.03 0.97
N GLN A 39 -5.68 10.27 1.25
CA GLN A 39 -6.10 11.06 2.41
C GLN A 39 -5.96 10.30 3.74
N LEU A 40 -4.92 9.47 3.83
CA LEU A 40 -4.59 8.69 5.02
C LEU A 40 -3.47 9.37 5.78
N ALA A 41 -3.46 9.26 7.11
CA ALA A 41 -2.34 9.76 7.89
C ALA A 41 -1.06 8.98 7.55
N PRO A 42 0.12 9.64 7.50
CA PRO A 42 1.40 8.96 7.31
C PRO A 42 1.66 7.86 8.34
N SER A 43 1.15 8.04 9.56
CA SER A 43 1.21 7.05 10.64
C SER A 43 0.41 5.79 10.31
N SER A 44 -0.75 5.90 9.66
CA SER A 44 -1.55 4.76 9.21
C SER A 44 -0.83 3.96 8.12
N ILE A 45 -0.28 4.66 7.12
CA ILE A 45 0.54 4.03 6.06
C ILE A 45 1.73 3.29 6.70
N SER A 46 2.45 3.94 7.62
CA SER A 46 3.58 3.32 8.30
C SER A 46 3.18 2.09 9.11
N LYS A 47 2.09 2.14 9.89
CA LYS A 47 1.60 0.98 10.65
C LYS A 47 1.25 -0.19 9.74
N ILE A 48 0.58 0.08 8.62
CA ILE A 48 0.27 -0.93 7.61
C ILE A 48 1.57 -1.48 7.03
N ARG A 49 2.49 -0.65 6.53
CA ARG A 49 3.76 -1.12 5.97
C ARG A 49 4.56 -2.04 6.91
N HIS A 50 4.54 -1.78 8.21
CA HIS A 50 5.26 -2.57 9.22
C HIS A 50 4.43 -3.71 9.84
N GLY A 51 3.25 -4.02 9.30
CA GLY A 51 2.42 -5.12 9.78
C GLY A 51 1.79 -4.90 11.15
N ARG A 52 1.83 -3.65 11.66
CA ARG A 52 1.19 -3.27 12.94
C ARG A 52 -0.29 -2.91 12.77
N ALA A 53 -0.77 -2.83 11.54
CA ALA A 53 -2.16 -2.65 11.20
C ALA A 53 -2.47 -3.42 9.90
N GLU A 54 -3.64 -4.03 9.85
CA GLU A 54 -4.14 -4.66 8.63
C GLU A 54 -4.70 -3.63 7.65
N VAL A 55 -4.72 -3.98 6.36
CA VAL A 55 -5.39 -3.19 5.33
C VAL A 55 -6.90 -3.23 5.60
N SER A 56 -7.41 -2.15 6.22
CA SER A 56 -8.81 -2.00 6.56
C SER A 56 -9.66 -1.69 5.32
N ALA A 57 -10.98 -1.93 5.41
CA ALA A 57 -11.92 -1.59 4.35
C ALA A 57 -11.86 -0.11 3.93
N GLU A 58 -11.57 0.80 4.88
CA GLU A 58 -11.33 2.22 4.59
C GLU A 58 -10.16 2.42 3.61
N VAL A 59 -9.05 1.70 3.79
CA VAL A 59 -7.88 1.82 2.90
C VAL A 59 -8.23 1.34 1.50
N LEU A 60 -8.96 0.23 1.38
CA LEU A 60 -9.43 -0.28 0.10
C LEU A 60 -10.35 0.73 -0.59
N LEU A 61 -11.27 1.33 0.17
CA LEU A 61 -12.19 2.35 -0.35
C LEU A 61 -11.42 3.57 -0.85
N ARG A 62 -10.45 4.08 -0.10
CA ARG A 62 -9.64 5.23 -0.51
C ARG A 62 -8.82 4.95 -1.77
N VAL A 63 -8.27 3.74 -1.90
CA VAL A 63 -7.56 3.32 -3.12
C VAL A 63 -8.52 3.24 -4.30
N HIS A 64 -9.73 2.71 -4.10
CA HIS A 64 -10.78 2.69 -5.11
C HIS A 64 -11.18 4.09 -5.55
N GLU A 65 -11.42 5.01 -4.60
CA GLU A 65 -11.82 6.38 -4.89
C GLU A 65 -10.70 7.18 -5.58
N ALA A 66 -9.45 7.00 -5.15
CA ALA A 66 -8.32 7.75 -5.70
C ALA A 66 -7.91 7.32 -7.12
N PHE A 67 -8.04 6.02 -7.44
CA PHE A 67 -7.51 5.46 -8.68
C PHE A 67 -8.57 4.78 -9.57
N GLY A 68 -9.82 4.70 -9.12
CA GLY A 68 -10.89 3.99 -9.81
C GLY A 68 -10.76 2.47 -9.79
N THR A 69 -9.83 1.90 -9.02
CA THR A 69 -9.57 0.45 -9.02
C THR A 69 -10.71 -0.29 -8.33
N PRO A 70 -11.35 -1.31 -8.96
CA PRO A 70 -12.45 -2.04 -8.36
C PRO A 70 -12.09 -2.67 -7.00
N ILE A 71 -12.94 -2.52 -5.99
CA ILE A 71 -12.71 -3.08 -4.64
C ILE A 71 -12.48 -4.59 -4.68
N ALA A 72 -13.15 -5.31 -5.59
CA ALA A 72 -12.96 -6.75 -5.77
C ALA A 72 -11.51 -7.13 -6.16
N GLU A 73 -10.89 -6.32 -7.04
CA GLU A 73 -9.49 -6.50 -7.43
C GLU A 73 -8.55 -6.17 -6.27
N LEU A 74 -8.83 -5.09 -5.54
CA LEU A 74 -8.05 -4.71 -4.35
C LEU A 74 -8.09 -5.80 -3.27
N LYS A 75 -9.27 -6.40 -3.02
CA LYS A 75 -9.42 -7.54 -2.10
C LYS A 75 -8.59 -8.74 -2.53
N ARG A 76 -8.61 -9.12 -3.82
CA ARG A 76 -7.76 -10.21 -4.33
C ARG A 76 -6.28 -9.96 -4.05
N ARG A 77 -5.81 -8.73 -4.31
CA ARG A 77 -4.42 -8.32 -4.08
C ARG A 77 -4.04 -8.32 -2.59
N GLN A 78 -4.98 -7.97 -1.71
CA GLN A 78 -4.79 -8.09 -0.26
C GLN A 78 -4.68 -9.55 0.17
N SER A 79 -5.58 -10.42 -0.32
CA SER A 79 -5.60 -11.84 0.06
C SER A 79 -4.34 -12.59 -0.33
N SER A 80 -3.65 -12.18 -1.41
CA SER A 80 -2.38 -12.78 -1.84
C SER A 80 -1.16 -12.37 -0.98
N GLY A 81 -1.31 -11.41 -0.07
CA GLY A 81 -0.23 -10.91 0.80
C GLY A 81 -0.28 -11.43 2.25
N SER A 82 -1.34 -12.11 2.66
CA SER A 82 -1.45 -12.73 3.99
C SER A 82 -0.78 -14.11 4.01
N THR A 83 0.54 -14.14 3.83
CA THR A 83 1.36 -15.26 4.30
C THR A 83 2.15 -14.75 5.51
N THR A 84 1.50 -14.72 6.66
CA THR A 84 2.17 -14.60 7.96
C THR A 84 2.47 -16.01 8.44
N HIS A 85 3.76 -16.32 8.57
CA HIS A 85 4.27 -17.40 9.41
C HIS A 85 5.33 -16.81 10.35
#